data_AF-V6HFM7-F1
#
_entry.id   AF-V6HFM7-F1
#
_cell.length_a   1.000
_cell.length_b   1.000
_cell.length_c   1.000
_cell.angle_alpha   90.00
_cell.angle_beta   90.00
_cell.angle_gamma   90.00
#
_symmetry.space_group_name_H-M   'P 1'
#
loop_
_entity.id
_entity.type
_entity.pdbx_description
1 polymer ?
#
loop_
_entity_poly.entity_id
_entity_poly.type
_entity_poly.pdbx_seq_one_letter_code
_entity_poly.pdbx_strand_id
1 'polypeptide(L)'
;MPTGMKKETYTILETNVRLSESKVWKYQRNYFEQRGQKAWFDGEVPFYGTSNSFAACTQAELLLSLLEDLPDPKPKIRIIELGAGTGKFAHLFLCALERIRPERIRKNDFLYILTDFTLSNIREYPKHPALRSWFKKEIIDSALYDLERPEDIRLQSNGSSLLEEPNCLYVFIANYVFDGVPQDLFEVRNDCLYEVRVCTSHSESSWIETDPYNLGKIQIRLEERVWNDGPYQDASWNRILRTYRTGDAELFLSFPTTAFRCMETLSERFRKSIFIICDKGTSTIEDLVPFRAQGPVEHGSISTPVNFHAIGQWARNKDWQVWEDTEERDYLRLNIYTPLESKFANVDREYSRINRTLSLDDYVYLRRSWEKLTEIVPLREIISCLKISSWDPKVFLMFYDKIINQLDSGPSDVSQIEALKRGLFFIRQKNFFDTEEDVSFALGTVYGKIGESSEAASAYRESLERYGENLHTKFNLALCLIDSGQPDEGIILLNELRAKHPDLPIPALTPLRNGNEQENVFQ
;
A
#
# COMPACT_ATOMS: atom_id res chain seq x y z
N MET A 1 -3.63 47.80 25.74
CA MET A 1 -3.02 47.86 24.39
C MET A 1 -3.20 46.49 23.76
N PRO A 2 -3.84 46.36 22.59
CA PRO A 2 -3.90 45.07 21.91
C PRO A 2 -2.50 44.74 21.40
N THR A 3 -2.04 43.54 21.73
CA THR A 3 -0.81 42.93 21.23
C THR A 3 -0.79 43.02 19.71
N GLY A 4 0.22 43.71 19.17
CA GLY A 4 0.37 43.89 17.73
C GLY A 4 0.41 42.53 17.03
N MET A 5 -0.62 42.21 16.26
CA MET A 5 -0.55 41.15 15.27
C MET A 5 0.62 41.51 14.33
N LYS A 6 1.70 40.72 14.38
CA LYS A 6 2.73 40.79 13.35
C LYS A 6 2.03 40.58 12.02
N LYS A 7 2.12 41.56 11.11
CA LYS A 7 1.72 41.33 9.71
C LYS A 7 2.59 40.19 9.19
N GLU A 8 2.02 39.00 9.05
CA GLU A 8 2.67 37.93 8.32
C GLU A 8 2.89 38.42 6.89
N THR A 9 4.15 38.45 6.47
CA THR A 9 4.51 38.84 5.11
C THR A 9 4.55 37.55 4.31
N TYR A 10 3.61 37.38 3.39
CA TYR A 10 3.57 36.23 2.50
C TYR A 10 4.35 36.52 1.23
N THR A 11 5.15 35.56 0.79
CA THR A 11 5.74 35.55 -0.55
C THR A 11 4.83 34.73 -1.46
N ILE A 12 4.38 35.34 -2.55
CA ILE A 12 3.55 34.69 -3.57
C ILE A 12 4.47 33.90 -4.50
N LEU A 13 4.21 32.60 -4.64
CA LEU A 13 4.94 31.70 -5.54
C LEU A 13 4.34 31.73 -6.95
N GLU A 14 3.02 31.76 -7.06
CA GLU A 14 2.26 31.93 -8.30
C GLU A 14 0.82 32.38 -8.02
N THR A 15 0.14 32.95 -9.02
CA THR A 15 -1.25 33.42 -8.93
C THR A 15 -2.04 33.02 -10.16
N ASN A 16 -3.32 32.67 -9.97
CA ASN A 16 -4.27 32.45 -11.04
C ASN A 16 -3.83 31.36 -12.05
N VAL A 17 -3.30 30.25 -11.54
CA VAL A 17 -2.88 29.10 -12.35
C VAL A 17 -3.86 27.94 -12.20
N ARG A 18 -3.93 27.09 -13.23
CA ARG A 18 -4.61 25.79 -13.10
C ARG A 18 -3.94 24.95 -12.03
N LEU A 19 -4.70 24.17 -11.28
CA LEU A 19 -4.10 23.29 -10.28
C LEU A 19 -3.11 22.32 -10.96
N SER A 20 -3.43 21.75 -12.12
CA SER A 20 -2.52 20.81 -12.80
C SER A 20 -1.22 21.44 -13.30
N GLU A 21 -1.16 22.77 -13.39
CA GLU A 21 0.02 23.55 -13.83
C GLU A 21 0.76 24.21 -12.66
N SER A 22 0.23 24.09 -11.44
CA SER A 22 0.78 24.73 -10.25
C SER A 22 2.15 24.16 -9.87
N LYS A 23 3.02 25.04 -9.35
CA LYS A 23 4.32 24.68 -8.78
C LYS A 23 4.23 23.66 -7.65
N VAL A 24 3.06 23.47 -7.02
CA VAL A 24 2.89 22.47 -5.95
C VAL A 24 3.32 21.07 -6.40
N TRP A 25 3.05 20.70 -7.66
CA TRP A 25 3.46 19.40 -8.20
C TRP A 25 4.98 19.30 -8.36
N LYS A 26 5.66 20.40 -8.69
CA LYS A 26 7.14 20.44 -8.69
C LYS A 26 7.70 20.19 -7.28
N TYR A 27 7.12 20.79 -6.25
CA TYR A 27 7.54 20.57 -4.86
C TYR A 27 7.21 19.16 -4.38
N GLN A 28 6.06 18.60 -4.77
CA GLN A 28 5.70 17.19 -4.54
C GLN A 28 6.70 16.23 -5.15
N ARG A 29 7.07 16.44 -6.41
CA ARG A 29 8.08 15.63 -7.09
C ARG A 29 9.43 15.69 -6.38
N ASN A 30 9.86 16.89 -6.00
CA ASN A 30 11.09 17.11 -5.24
C ASN A 30 11.06 16.41 -3.87
N TYR A 31 9.92 16.44 -3.18
CA TYR A 31 9.72 15.73 -1.91
C TYR A 31 9.94 14.22 -2.09
N PHE A 32 9.25 13.57 -3.02
CA PHE A 32 9.38 12.13 -3.24
C PHE A 32 10.77 11.72 -3.77
N GLU A 33 11.38 12.49 -4.68
CA GLU A 33 12.72 12.19 -5.19
C GLU A 33 13.77 12.16 -4.06
N GLN A 34 13.68 13.09 -3.11
CA GLN A 34 14.63 13.20 -2.01
C GLN A 34 14.33 12.27 -0.83
N ARG A 35 13.05 12.11 -0.47
CA ARG A 35 12.65 11.25 0.65
C ARG A 35 12.69 9.78 0.27
N GLY A 36 12.32 9.42 -0.97
CA GLY A 36 12.19 8.03 -1.40
C GLY A 36 11.33 7.21 -0.42
N GLN A 37 11.73 5.97 -0.15
CA GLN A 37 11.02 5.07 0.77
C GLN A 37 10.79 5.65 2.19
N LYS A 38 11.61 6.60 2.64
CA LYS A 38 11.44 7.24 3.96
C LYS A 38 10.16 8.05 4.09
N ALA A 39 9.61 8.56 2.99
CA ALA A 39 8.31 9.23 3.01
C ALA A 39 7.22 8.35 3.66
N TRP A 40 7.32 7.03 3.46
CA TRP A 40 6.39 6.05 4.03
C TRP A 40 6.88 5.49 5.37
N PHE A 41 8.15 5.09 5.47
CA PHE A 41 8.68 4.47 6.69
C PHE A 41 8.73 5.41 7.90
N ASP A 42 8.94 6.71 7.68
CA ASP A 42 8.91 7.71 8.75
C ASP A 42 7.48 8.17 9.07
N GLY A 43 6.46 7.60 8.40
CA GLY A 43 5.05 7.88 8.65
C GLY A 43 4.53 9.21 8.10
N GLU A 44 5.29 9.89 7.23
CA GLU A 44 4.89 11.17 6.64
C GLU A 44 3.73 11.00 5.64
N VAL A 45 3.76 9.94 4.82
CA VAL A 45 2.72 9.61 3.84
C VAL A 45 1.98 8.33 4.25
N PRO A 46 0.66 8.38 4.50
CA PRO A 46 -0.11 7.19 4.85
C PRO A 46 -0.29 6.27 3.64
N PHE A 47 -0.04 4.97 3.81
CA PHE A 47 -0.17 3.98 2.75
C PHE A 47 -0.87 2.68 3.17
N TYR A 48 -1.13 2.50 4.48
CA TYR A 48 -1.74 1.26 4.98
C TYR A 48 -3.14 1.00 4.39
N GLY A 49 -3.90 2.04 4.06
CA GLY A 49 -5.25 1.90 3.49
C GLY A 49 -5.30 0.99 2.26
N THR A 50 -4.26 1.05 1.42
CA THR A 50 -4.14 0.24 0.19
C THR A 50 -3.05 -0.82 0.27
N SER A 51 -2.03 -0.64 1.12
CA SER A 51 -0.88 -1.54 1.27
C SER A 51 -0.96 -2.43 2.51
N ASN A 52 -2.08 -3.16 2.66
CA ASN A 52 -2.28 -4.15 3.73
C ASN A 52 -2.66 -5.52 3.16
N SER A 53 -2.57 -6.56 3.99
CA SER A 53 -2.75 -7.94 3.54
C SER A 53 -4.17 -8.24 3.06
N PHE A 54 -5.18 -7.56 3.59
CA PHE A 54 -6.57 -7.70 3.14
C PHE A 54 -6.76 -7.10 1.74
N ALA A 55 -6.27 -5.88 1.50
CA ALA A 55 -6.32 -5.22 0.20
C ALA A 55 -5.58 -6.02 -0.88
N ALA A 56 -4.37 -6.49 -0.58
CA ALA A 56 -3.58 -7.29 -1.50
C ALA A 56 -4.24 -8.65 -1.82
N CYS A 57 -4.83 -9.33 -0.82
CA CYS A 57 -5.55 -10.58 -1.03
C CYS A 57 -6.81 -10.36 -1.88
N THR A 58 -7.56 -9.30 -1.59
CA THR A 58 -8.79 -8.94 -2.32
C THR A 58 -8.49 -8.68 -3.80
N GLN A 59 -7.47 -7.88 -4.10
CA GLN A 59 -7.09 -7.62 -5.50
C GLN A 59 -6.50 -8.86 -6.19
N ALA A 60 -5.84 -9.77 -5.47
CA ALA A 60 -5.37 -11.04 -6.03
C ALA A 60 -6.54 -11.98 -6.39
N GLU A 61 -7.55 -12.09 -5.54
CA GLU A 61 -8.78 -12.87 -5.82
C GLU A 61 -9.56 -12.28 -7.01
N LEU A 62 -9.60 -10.95 -7.11
CA LEU A 62 -10.19 -10.25 -8.24
C LEU A 62 -9.45 -10.55 -9.57
N LEU A 63 -8.11 -10.51 -9.56
CA LEU A 63 -7.29 -10.91 -10.71
C LEU A 63 -7.60 -12.37 -11.11
N LEU A 64 -7.72 -13.29 -10.14
CA LEU A 64 -8.02 -14.68 -10.44
C LEU A 64 -9.39 -14.85 -11.10
N SER A 65 -10.41 -14.14 -10.60
CA SER A 65 -11.77 -14.15 -11.16
C SER A 65 -11.78 -13.65 -12.61
N LEU A 66 -11.01 -12.60 -12.89
CA LEU A 66 -10.78 -12.07 -14.22
C LEU A 66 -10.12 -13.11 -15.14
N LEU A 67 -9.07 -13.78 -14.67
CA LEU A 67 -8.40 -14.83 -15.46
C LEU A 67 -9.32 -16.01 -15.75
N GLU A 68 -10.26 -16.32 -14.84
CA GLU A 68 -11.24 -17.39 -15.04
C GLU A 68 -12.19 -17.07 -16.21
N ASP A 69 -12.55 -15.80 -16.41
CA ASP A 69 -13.42 -15.34 -17.50
C ASP A 69 -12.72 -15.26 -18.88
N LEU A 70 -11.39 -15.23 -18.93
CA LEU A 70 -10.66 -15.20 -20.20
C LEU A 70 -10.60 -16.58 -20.87
N PRO A 71 -10.60 -16.66 -22.22
CA PRO A 71 -10.58 -17.95 -22.93
C PRO A 71 -9.26 -18.71 -22.74
N ASP A 72 -9.31 -20.03 -22.94
CA ASP A 72 -8.11 -20.88 -23.01
C ASP A 72 -7.44 -20.82 -24.40
N PRO A 73 -6.10 -20.95 -24.49
CA PRO A 73 -5.18 -21.05 -23.36
C PRO A 73 -5.04 -19.72 -22.62
N LYS A 74 -5.02 -19.78 -21.28
CA LYS A 74 -4.91 -18.57 -20.43
C LYS A 74 -3.69 -17.72 -20.84
N PRO A 75 -3.83 -16.39 -20.91
CA PRO A 75 -2.76 -15.52 -21.37
C PRO A 75 -1.62 -15.45 -20.36
N LYS A 76 -0.45 -15.04 -20.84
CA LYS A 76 0.61 -14.52 -19.97
C LYS A 76 0.12 -13.28 -19.23
N ILE A 77 0.65 -13.02 -18.05
CA ILE A 77 0.26 -11.88 -17.22
C ILE A 77 1.48 -10.99 -16.99
N ARG A 78 1.30 -9.70 -17.25
CA ARG A 78 2.21 -8.63 -16.83
C ARG A 78 1.43 -7.71 -15.93
N ILE A 79 1.76 -7.70 -14.64
CA ILE A 79 1.20 -6.73 -13.71
C ILE A 79 2.16 -5.54 -13.66
N ILE A 80 1.65 -4.34 -13.82
CA ILE A 80 2.40 -3.10 -13.74
C ILE A 80 1.78 -2.28 -12.61
N GLU A 81 2.48 -2.22 -11.48
CA GLU A 81 2.07 -1.36 -10.36
C GLU A 81 2.60 0.04 -10.61
N LEU A 82 1.69 0.99 -10.83
CA LEU A 82 1.97 2.40 -11.01
C LEU A 82 2.25 3.02 -9.65
N GLY A 83 3.35 3.75 -9.50
CA GLY A 83 3.69 4.42 -8.24
C GLY A 83 3.82 3.45 -7.06
N ALA A 84 4.61 2.39 -7.21
CA ALA A 84 4.68 1.28 -6.26
C ALA A 84 5.23 1.65 -4.87
N GLY A 85 5.79 2.86 -4.71
CA GLY A 85 6.25 3.38 -3.41
C GLY A 85 7.30 2.47 -2.78
N THR A 86 6.96 1.84 -1.66
CA THR A 86 7.86 0.90 -0.97
C THR A 86 7.94 -0.49 -1.62
N GLY A 87 6.95 -0.86 -2.45
CA GLY A 87 6.78 -2.21 -2.98
C GLY A 87 6.10 -3.19 -2.01
N LYS A 88 5.57 -2.71 -0.88
CA LYS A 88 4.87 -3.54 0.12
C LYS A 88 3.65 -4.23 -0.46
N PHE A 89 2.83 -3.50 -1.21
CA PHE A 89 1.64 -4.06 -1.83
C PHE A 89 1.99 -5.24 -2.74
N ALA A 90 2.95 -5.09 -3.66
CA ALA A 90 3.42 -6.17 -4.52
C ALA A 90 3.84 -7.42 -3.74
N HIS A 91 4.62 -7.27 -2.66
CA HIS A 91 5.04 -8.39 -1.83
C HIS A 91 3.82 -9.12 -1.24
N LEU A 92 2.89 -8.38 -0.63
CA LEU A 92 1.68 -8.95 -0.03
C LEU A 92 0.77 -9.61 -1.08
N PHE A 93 0.67 -9.01 -2.26
CA PHE A 93 -0.10 -9.51 -3.40
C PHE A 93 0.46 -10.84 -3.88
N LEU A 94 1.78 -10.92 -4.06
CA LEU A 94 2.45 -12.16 -4.49
C LEU A 94 2.36 -13.26 -3.43
N CYS A 95 2.48 -12.93 -2.15
CA CYS A 95 2.22 -13.88 -1.07
C CYS A 95 0.77 -14.40 -1.10
N ALA A 96 -0.21 -13.54 -1.38
CA ALA A 96 -1.60 -13.95 -1.50
C ALA A 96 -1.81 -14.86 -2.73
N LEU A 97 -1.27 -14.48 -3.88
CA LEU A 97 -1.40 -15.24 -5.12
C LEU A 97 -0.66 -16.59 -5.04
N GLU A 98 0.53 -16.65 -4.45
CA GLU A 98 1.30 -17.90 -4.24
C GLU A 98 0.52 -18.85 -3.32
N ARG A 99 -0.21 -18.31 -2.33
CA ARG A 99 -1.06 -19.10 -1.43
C ARG A 99 -2.30 -19.67 -2.12
N ILE A 100 -2.96 -18.89 -2.98
CA ILE A 100 -4.27 -19.26 -3.56
C ILE A 100 -4.12 -20.09 -4.85
N ARG A 101 -3.17 -19.69 -5.71
CA ARG A 101 -2.92 -20.27 -7.04
C ARG A 101 -1.41 -20.23 -7.38
N PRO A 102 -0.56 -21.01 -6.68
CA PRO A 102 0.89 -21.01 -6.91
C PRO A 102 1.26 -21.35 -8.36
N GLU A 103 0.44 -22.15 -9.05
CA GLU A 103 0.64 -22.51 -10.45
C GLU A 103 0.47 -21.33 -11.43
N ARG A 104 -0.04 -20.18 -10.97
CA ARG A 104 -0.10 -18.94 -11.77
C ARG A 104 1.18 -18.13 -11.70
N ILE A 105 2.02 -18.35 -10.69
CA ILE A 105 3.30 -17.65 -10.53
C ILE A 105 4.41 -18.52 -11.13
N ARG A 106 4.42 -18.58 -12.47
CA ARG A 106 5.45 -19.30 -13.23
C ARG A 106 6.28 -18.34 -14.05
N LYS A 107 7.60 -18.54 -14.00
CA LYS A 107 8.57 -17.81 -14.83
C LYS A 107 8.15 -17.84 -16.31
N ASN A 108 8.31 -16.72 -17.01
CA ASN A 108 7.88 -16.44 -18.39
C ASN A 108 6.38 -16.17 -18.58
N ASP A 109 5.51 -16.82 -17.81
CA ASP A 109 4.05 -16.66 -17.91
C ASP A 109 3.52 -15.55 -17.00
N PHE A 110 4.27 -15.17 -15.97
CA PHE A 110 3.92 -14.14 -15.02
C PHE A 110 5.13 -13.22 -14.77
N LEU A 111 4.89 -11.91 -14.76
CA LEU A 111 5.86 -10.91 -14.31
C LEU A 111 5.12 -9.77 -13.62
N TYR A 112 5.59 -9.38 -12.44
CA TYR A 112 5.12 -8.22 -11.70
C TYR A 112 6.17 -7.11 -11.82
N ILE A 113 5.79 -5.93 -12.31
CA ILE A 113 6.70 -4.83 -12.60
C ILE A 113 6.37 -3.69 -11.63
N LEU A 114 7.29 -3.44 -10.71
CA LEU A 114 7.25 -2.29 -9.80
C LEU A 114 7.66 -1.04 -10.57
N THR A 115 6.76 -0.07 -10.72
CA THR A 115 7.09 1.19 -11.38
C THR A 115 6.98 2.39 -10.46
N ASP A 116 7.93 3.31 -10.58
CA ASP A 116 7.98 4.55 -9.82
C ASP A 116 8.75 5.58 -10.64
N PHE A 117 8.46 6.87 -10.46
CA PHE A 117 9.23 7.93 -11.13
C PHE A 117 10.53 8.26 -10.40
N THR A 118 10.69 7.82 -9.15
CA THR A 118 11.85 8.08 -8.32
C THR A 118 12.89 6.98 -8.47
N LEU A 119 14.09 7.35 -8.90
CA LEU A 119 15.18 6.40 -9.07
C LEU A 119 15.67 5.81 -7.74
N SER A 120 15.47 6.52 -6.63
CA SER A 120 15.77 6.04 -5.28
C SER A 120 14.96 4.79 -4.94
N ASN A 121 13.63 4.79 -5.16
CA ASN A 121 12.79 3.61 -4.93
C ASN A 121 13.19 2.44 -5.84
N ILE A 122 13.37 2.69 -7.14
CA ILE A 122 13.76 1.67 -8.12
C ILE A 122 15.04 0.92 -7.71
N ARG A 123 16.02 1.64 -7.15
CA ARG A 123 17.30 1.07 -6.70
C ARG A 123 17.22 0.25 -5.42
N GLU A 124 16.21 0.49 -4.58
CA GLU A 124 16.05 -0.21 -3.30
C GLU A 124 15.26 -1.52 -3.42
N TYR A 125 14.32 -1.63 -4.36
CA TYR A 125 13.50 -2.83 -4.54
C TYR A 125 14.26 -4.17 -4.59
N PRO A 126 15.32 -4.37 -5.41
CA PRO A 126 16.02 -5.65 -5.46
C PRO A 126 16.86 -5.94 -4.20
N LYS A 127 17.13 -4.92 -3.37
CA LYS A 127 17.88 -5.05 -2.11
C LYS A 127 16.94 -5.34 -0.93
N HIS A 128 15.68 -4.93 -1.03
CA HIS A 128 14.70 -5.05 0.03
C HIS A 128 14.46 -6.54 0.39
N PRO A 129 14.62 -6.96 1.66
CA PRO A 129 14.61 -8.39 2.02
C PRO A 129 13.34 -9.14 1.63
N ALA A 130 12.18 -8.51 1.82
CA ALA A 130 10.89 -9.10 1.47
C ALA A 130 10.68 -9.23 -0.06
N LEU A 131 11.40 -8.45 -0.87
CA LEU A 131 11.29 -8.47 -2.34
C LEU A 131 12.40 -9.29 -3.00
N ARG A 132 13.57 -9.38 -2.38
CA ARG A 132 14.79 -9.98 -2.94
C ARG A 132 14.57 -11.41 -3.43
N SER A 133 13.76 -12.21 -2.73
CA SER A 133 13.45 -13.58 -3.15
C SER A 133 12.64 -13.62 -4.45
N TRP A 134 11.70 -12.69 -4.64
CA TRP A 134 10.90 -12.57 -5.86
C TRP A 134 11.72 -12.13 -7.08
N PHE A 135 12.65 -11.17 -6.89
CA PHE A 135 13.61 -10.80 -7.92
C PHE A 135 14.52 -11.98 -8.32
N LYS A 136 15.04 -12.74 -7.34
CA LYS A 136 15.86 -13.94 -7.62
C LYS A 136 15.09 -15.02 -8.38
N LYS A 137 13.78 -15.15 -8.14
CA LYS A 137 12.89 -16.08 -8.87
C LYS A 137 12.50 -15.55 -10.26
N GLU A 138 12.90 -14.32 -10.62
CA GLU A 138 12.47 -13.62 -11.86
C GLU A 138 10.93 -13.52 -11.97
N ILE A 139 10.26 -13.33 -10.83
CA ILE A 139 8.81 -13.08 -10.74
C ILE A 139 8.52 -11.58 -10.67
N ILE A 140 9.45 -10.79 -10.15
CA ILE A 140 9.39 -9.32 -10.13
C ILE A 140 10.50 -8.74 -11.01
N ASP A 141 10.20 -7.62 -11.67
CA ASP A 141 11.16 -6.64 -12.20
C ASP A 141 10.78 -5.23 -11.70
N SER A 142 11.61 -4.24 -11.99
CA SER A 142 11.30 -2.82 -11.75
C SER A 142 11.55 -1.97 -12.99
N ALA A 143 10.88 -0.82 -13.07
CA ALA A 143 11.07 0.12 -14.17
C ALA A 143 10.85 1.56 -13.71
N LEU A 144 11.69 2.47 -14.20
CA LEU A 144 11.43 3.90 -14.05
C LEU A 144 10.27 4.27 -14.99
N TYR A 145 9.19 4.81 -14.44
CA TYR A 145 8.04 5.25 -15.22
C TYR A 145 7.40 6.46 -14.56
N ASP A 146 7.28 7.54 -15.34
CA ASP A 146 6.59 8.75 -14.93
C ASP A 146 5.22 8.81 -15.56
N LEU A 147 4.17 8.68 -14.75
CA LEU A 147 2.79 8.76 -15.20
C LEU A 147 2.42 10.16 -15.75
N GLU A 148 3.11 11.22 -15.33
CA GLU A 148 2.87 12.59 -15.77
C GLU A 148 3.53 12.87 -17.12
N ARG A 149 4.57 12.10 -17.44
CA ARG A 149 5.37 12.18 -18.66
C ARG A 149 5.54 10.77 -19.21
N PRO A 150 4.48 10.20 -19.80
CA PRO A 150 4.46 8.79 -20.16
C PRO A 150 5.50 8.51 -21.24
N GLU A 151 6.59 7.86 -20.81
CA GLU A 151 7.68 7.37 -21.65
C GLU A 151 7.60 5.83 -21.77
N ASP A 152 8.63 5.23 -22.39
CA ASP A 152 8.78 3.78 -22.36
C ASP A 152 8.98 3.26 -20.93
N ILE A 153 8.20 2.25 -20.55
CA ILE A 153 8.48 1.44 -19.36
C ILE A 153 9.75 0.62 -19.63
N ARG A 154 10.90 1.07 -19.10
CA ARG A 154 12.19 0.41 -19.30
C ARG A 154 12.54 -0.48 -18.12
N LEU A 155 12.61 -1.79 -18.38
CA LEU A 155 12.91 -2.81 -17.37
C LEU A 155 14.34 -2.66 -16.86
N GLN A 156 14.54 -2.72 -15.54
CA GLN A 156 15.86 -2.63 -14.92
C GLN A 156 16.70 -3.89 -15.12
N SER A 157 16.07 -5.06 -15.24
CA SER A 157 16.78 -6.34 -15.44
C SER A 157 17.66 -6.36 -16.70
N ASN A 158 17.22 -5.72 -17.78
CA ASN A 158 17.88 -5.79 -19.09
C ASN A 158 17.94 -4.46 -19.88
N GLY A 159 17.38 -3.37 -19.34
CA GLY A 159 17.36 -2.05 -19.97
C GLY A 159 16.41 -1.91 -21.17
N SER A 160 15.65 -2.96 -21.51
CA SER A 160 14.74 -2.97 -22.66
C SER A 160 13.42 -2.28 -22.34
N SER A 161 12.81 -1.65 -23.36
CA SER A 161 11.44 -1.17 -23.26
C SER A 161 10.47 -2.35 -23.20
N LEU A 162 9.49 -2.31 -22.31
CA LEU A 162 8.39 -3.27 -22.27
C LEU A 162 7.53 -3.09 -23.53
N LEU A 163 7.42 -4.15 -24.33
CA LEU A 163 6.63 -4.19 -25.56
C LEU A 163 5.41 -5.09 -25.36
N GLU A 164 4.39 -4.89 -26.21
CA GLU A 164 3.22 -5.76 -26.25
C GLU A 164 3.62 -7.18 -26.72
N GLU A 165 3.29 -8.20 -25.92
CA GLU A 165 3.56 -9.60 -26.19
C GLU A 165 2.32 -10.31 -26.76
N PRO A 166 2.49 -11.28 -27.68
CA PRO A 166 1.40 -12.15 -28.12
C PRO A 166 0.79 -12.92 -26.95
N ASN A 167 -0.55 -13.01 -26.93
CA ASN A 167 -1.32 -13.68 -25.88
C ASN A 167 -0.94 -13.25 -24.45
N CYS A 168 -0.79 -11.95 -24.23
CA CYS A 168 -0.50 -11.38 -22.93
C CYS A 168 -1.60 -10.43 -22.48
N LEU A 169 -1.92 -10.48 -21.18
CA LEU A 169 -2.77 -9.55 -20.46
C LEU A 169 -1.89 -8.61 -19.63
N TYR A 170 -2.12 -7.31 -19.78
CA TYR A 170 -1.47 -6.26 -19.01
C TYR A 170 -2.44 -5.76 -17.94
N VAL A 171 -2.06 -5.88 -16.68
CA VAL A 171 -2.87 -5.44 -15.54
C VAL A 171 -2.18 -4.27 -14.88
N PHE A 172 -2.77 -3.09 -14.98
CA PHE A 172 -2.28 -1.88 -14.33
C PHE A 172 -2.94 -1.75 -12.97
N ILE A 173 -2.14 -1.73 -11.91
CA ILE A 173 -2.62 -1.50 -10.54
C ILE A 173 -2.17 -0.11 -10.12
N ALA A 174 -3.11 0.73 -9.68
CA ALA A 174 -2.84 2.07 -9.17
C ALA A 174 -3.51 2.24 -7.80
N ASN A 175 -2.71 2.20 -6.74
CA ASN A 175 -3.17 2.25 -5.35
C ASN A 175 -2.62 3.52 -4.67
N TYR A 176 -3.48 4.52 -4.36
CA TYR A 176 -3.03 5.86 -3.91
C TYR A 176 -1.99 6.49 -4.84
N VAL A 177 -2.40 6.66 -6.09
CA VAL A 177 -1.54 7.19 -7.14
C VAL A 177 -2.20 8.38 -7.79
N PHE A 178 -3.48 8.24 -8.17
CA PHE A 178 -4.16 9.27 -8.91
C PHE A 178 -4.63 10.43 -8.03
N ASP A 179 -4.72 10.24 -6.71
CA ASP A 179 -4.91 11.36 -5.79
C ASP A 179 -3.66 12.25 -5.65
N GLY A 180 -2.47 11.67 -5.82
CA GLY A 180 -1.17 12.33 -5.68
C GLY A 180 -0.58 12.95 -6.94
N VAL A 181 -1.36 13.11 -8.02
CA VAL A 181 -0.87 13.59 -9.32
C VAL A 181 -1.68 14.77 -9.84
N PRO A 182 -1.19 15.53 -10.83
CA PRO A 182 -1.86 16.74 -11.31
C PRO A 182 -3.31 16.52 -11.73
N GLN A 183 -4.20 17.32 -11.15
CA GLN A 183 -5.62 17.41 -11.47
C GLN A 183 -6.02 18.89 -11.60
N ASP A 184 -7.09 19.18 -12.34
CA ASP A 184 -7.70 20.52 -12.36
C ASP A 184 -8.90 20.58 -11.42
N LEU A 185 -9.37 21.79 -11.09
CA LEU A 185 -10.52 22.01 -10.22
C LEU A 185 -11.59 22.80 -10.98
N PHE A 186 -12.85 22.44 -10.77
CA PHE A 186 -14.01 23.12 -11.34
C PHE A 186 -15.10 23.34 -10.31
N GLU A 187 -15.82 24.44 -10.48
CA GLU A 187 -17.04 24.77 -9.79
C GLU A 187 -18.16 24.90 -10.82
N VAL A 188 -19.29 24.23 -10.60
CA VAL A 188 -20.50 24.41 -11.39
C VAL A 188 -21.50 25.17 -10.52
N ARG A 189 -22.04 26.27 -11.05
CA ARG A 189 -23.03 27.09 -10.35
C ARG A 189 -23.92 27.82 -11.34
N ASN A 190 -25.23 27.82 -11.10
CA ASN A 190 -26.25 28.40 -11.99
C ASN A 190 -26.07 27.91 -13.43
N ASP A 191 -25.89 26.60 -13.60
CA ASP A 191 -25.63 25.96 -14.90
C ASP A 191 -24.37 26.45 -15.65
N CYS A 192 -23.48 27.20 -15.01
CA CYS A 192 -22.24 27.70 -15.58
C CYS A 192 -21.03 26.93 -15.04
N LEU A 193 -20.06 26.63 -15.91
CA LEU A 193 -18.81 25.97 -15.56
C LEU A 193 -17.69 27.00 -15.32
N TYR A 194 -17.11 26.96 -14.13
CA TYR A 194 -15.99 27.80 -13.74
C TYR A 194 -14.76 26.94 -13.47
N GLU A 195 -13.67 27.26 -14.15
CA GLU A 195 -12.34 26.76 -13.81
C GLU A 195 -11.89 27.42 -12.50
N VAL A 196 -11.56 26.60 -11.49
CA VAL A 196 -11.06 27.08 -10.20
C VAL A 196 -9.55 27.11 -10.25
N ARG A 197 -9.00 28.33 -10.16
CA ARG A 197 -7.55 28.57 -10.22
C ARG A 197 -6.97 28.84 -8.86
N VAL A 198 -5.70 28.45 -8.71
CA VAL A 198 -4.99 28.47 -7.44
C VAL A 198 -3.97 29.59 -7.37
N CYS A 199 -3.76 30.07 -6.15
CA CYS A 199 -2.70 30.97 -5.75
C CYS A 199 -1.88 30.25 -4.66
N THR A 200 -0.56 30.18 -4.83
CA THR A 200 0.32 29.51 -3.86
C THR A 200 1.25 30.53 -3.21
N SER A 201 1.44 30.40 -1.91
CA SER A 201 2.27 31.33 -1.13
C SER A 201 2.90 30.65 0.08
N HIS A 202 3.96 31.24 0.64
CA HIS A 202 4.55 30.81 1.92
C HIS A 202 4.87 32.02 2.81
N SER A 203 5.06 31.79 4.10
CA SER A 203 5.45 32.80 5.09
C SER A 203 6.89 32.66 5.60
N GLU A 204 7.66 31.70 5.05
CA GLU A 204 9.06 31.46 5.43
C GLU A 204 9.97 32.67 5.21
N SER A 205 10.83 32.96 6.18
CA SER A 205 11.81 34.07 6.11
C SER A 205 13.00 33.78 5.21
N SER A 206 13.27 32.50 4.93
CA SER A 206 14.30 32.02 4.03
C SER A 206 13.74 30.84 3.23
N TRP A 207 13.83 30.90 1.90
CA TRP A 207 13.27 29.89 1.01
C TRP A 207 14.36 29.27 0.13
N ILE A 208 14.68 28.01 0.37
CA ILE A 208 15.55 27.22 -0.49
C ILE A 208 14.66 26.39 -1.39
N GLU A 209 14.59 26.74 -2.68
CA GLU A 209 13.64 26.15 -3.65
C GLU A 209 13.67 24.61 -3.69
N THR A 210 14.82 24.00 -3.40
CA THR A 210 15.03 22.55 -3.44
C THR A 210 14.82 21.84 -2.10
N ASP A 211 14.42 22.52 -1.03
CA ASP A 211 14.12 21.85 0.25
C ASP A 211 12.89 20.92 0.09
N PRO A 212 13.01 19.61 0.39
CA PRO A 212 11.90 18.66 0.21
C PRO A 212 10.73 18.94 1.15
N TYR A 213 10.98 19.61 2.28
CA TYR A 213 9.95 19.96 3.26
C TYR A 213 9.21 21.26 2.93
N ASN A 214 9.53 21.92 1.81
CA ASN A 214 8.82 23.12 1.39
C ASN A 214 7.35 22.85 1.09
N LEU A 215 6.99 21.65 0.64
CA LEU A 215 5.62 21.31 0.28
C LEU A 215 4.64 21.60 1.42
N GLY A 216 4.96 21.15 2.64
CA GLY A 216 4.13 21.40 3.84
C GLY A 216 4.18 22.83 4.38
N LYS A 217 4.91 23.74 3.72
CA LYS A 217 4.98 25.17 4.05
C LYS A 217 4.19 26.02 3.05
N ILE A 218 3.68 25.42 1.97
CA ILE A 218 2.94 26.12 0.93
C ILE A 218 1.46 26.18 1.29
N GLN A 219 0.93 27.39 1.31
CA GLN A 219 -0.51 27.64 1.39
C GLN A 219 -1.09 27.69 -0.03
N ILE A 220 -2.08 26.82 -0.28
CA ILE A 220 -2.85 26.80 -1.54
C ILE A 220 -4.18 27.49 -1.29
N ARG A 221 -4.45 28.57 -2.03
CA ARG A 221 -5.72 29.31 -1.98
C ARG A 221 -6.48 29.14 -3.28
N LEU A 222 -7.77 28.79 -3.18
CA LEU A 222 -8.70 28.69 -4.30
C LEU A 222 -9.36 30.06 -4.52
N GLU A 223 -8.71 30.94 -5.27
CA GLU A 223 -9.08 32.36 -5.36
C GLU A 223 -10.03 32.65 -6.53
N GLU A 224 -9.65 32.30 -7.75
CA GLU A 224 -10.31 32.79 -8.97
C GLU A 224 -11.21 31.73 -9.62
N ARG A 225 -12.41 32.15 -10.03
CA ARG A 225 -13.37 31.34 -10.80
C ARG A 225 -13.46 31.94 -12.19
N VAL A 226 -12.87 31.26 -13.18
CA VAL A 226 -12.86 31.71 -14.56
C VAL A 226 -13.91 30.94 -15.34
N TRP A 227 -14.93 31.65 -15.85
CA TRP A 227 -15.93 31.01 -16.71
C TRP A 227 -15.25 30.40 -17.94
N ASN A 228 -15.42 29.09 -18.13
CA ASN A 228 -14.79 28.37 -19.22
C ASN A 228 -15.60 27.12 -19.60
N ASP A 229 -16.39 27.18 -20.69
CA ASP A 229 -17.23 26.07 -21.18
C ASP A 229 -16.49 25.04 -22.07
N GLY A 230 -15.18 25.21 -22.25
CA GLY A 230 -14.34 24.34 -23.07
C GLY A 230 -12.85 24.48 -22.75
N PRO A 231 -12.41 24.17 -21.52
CA PRO A 231 -11.04 24.39 -21.05
C PRO A 231 -9.97 23.54 -21.74
N TYR A 232 -10.36 22.45 -22.41
CA TYR A 232 -9.45 21.47 -23.00
C TYR A 232 -9.50 21.45 -24.52
N GLN A 233 -8.39 21.07 -25.15
CA GLN A 233 -8.35 20.85 -26.61
C GLN A 233 -9.13 19.58 -27.01
N ASP A 234 -9.10 18.54 -26.17
CA ASP A 234 -9.89 17.33 -26.38
C ASP A 234 -11.38 17.61 -26.11
N ALA A 235 -12.17 17.58 -27.18
CA ALA A 235 -13.61 17.81 -27.12
C ALA A 235 -14.35 16.74 -26.28
N SER A 236 -13.80 15.54 -26.16
CA SER A 236 -14.40 14.48 -25.34
C SER A 236 -14.32 14.81 -23.84
N TRP A 237 -13.25 15.44 -23.39
CA TRP A 237 -13.09 15.88 -22.00
C TRP A 237 -14.06 17.01 -21.67
N ASN A 238 -14.20 17.98 -22.58
CA ASN A 238 -15.18 19.06 -22.43
C ASN A 238 -16.62 18.53 -22.39
N ARG A 239 -16.91 17.43 -23.11
CA ARG A 239 -18.23 16.79 -23.06
C ARG A 239 -18.51 16.20 -21.68
N ILE A 240 -17.53 15.55 -21.04
CA ILE A 240 -17.64 15.04 -19.67
C ILE A 240 -17.90 16.19 -18.70
N LEU A 241 -17.12 17.27 -18.77
CA LEU A 241 -17.32 18.44 -17.91
C LEU A 241 -18.74 19.02 -18.01
N ARG A 242 -19.30 19.09 -19.22
CA ARG A 242 -20.67 19.57 -19.44
C ARG A 242 -21.74 18.66 -18.82
N THR A 243 -21.46 17.40 -18.52
CA THR A 243 -22.44 16.54 -17.83
C THR A 243 -22.71 16.96 -16.40
N TYR A 244 -21.78 17.69 -15.78
CA TYR A 244 -21.95 18.24 -14.43
C TYR A 244 -22.83 19.49 -14.39
N ARG A 245 -23.21 20.05 -15.55
CA ARG A 245 -24.20 21.12 -15.66
C ARG A 245 -25.61 20.53 -15.50
N THR A 246 -25.98 20.26 -14.25
CA THR A 246 -27.24 19.59 -13.87
C THR A 246 -28.38 20.58 -13.56
N GLY A 247 -28.28 21.83 -14.05
CA GLY A 247 -29.23 22.90 -13.75
C GLY A 247 -28.91 23.60 -12.43
N ASP A 248 -29.71 23.35 -11.40
CA ASP A 248 -29.69 24.12 -10.14
C ASP A 248 -28.65 23.65 -9.12
N ALA A 249 -28.01 22.50 -9.32
CA ALA A 249 -27.04 21.98 -8.35
C ALA A 249 -25.72 22.74 -8.44
N GLU A 250 -25.22 23.21 -7.29
CA GLU A 250 -23.85 23.67 -7.15
C GLU A 250 -22.95 22.46 -6.92
N LEU A 251 -21.84 22.37 -7.67
CA LEU A 251 -20.87 21.28 -7.57
C LEU A 251 -19.45 21.82 -7.50
N PHE A 252 -18.59 21.14 -6.75
CA PHE A 252 -17.15 21.36 -6.74
C PHE A 252 -16.46 20.01 -7.00
N LEU A 253 -15.65 19.96 -8.05
CA LEU A 253 -15.02 18.71 -8.49
C LEU A 253 -13.58 18.90 -8.91
N SER A 254 -12.79 17.86 -8.67
CA SER A 254 -11.53 17.64 -9.35
C SER A 254 -11.78 17.04 -10.74
N PHE A 255 -10.91 17.34 -11.70
CA PHE A 255 -10.94 16.76 -13.03
C PHE A 255 -9.62 16.02 -13.30
N PRO A 256 -9.66 14.68 -13.49
CA PRO A 256 -8.50 13.81 -13.35
C PRO A 256 -7.68 13.75 -14.65
N THR A 257 -7.15 14.90 -15.07
CA THR A 257 -6.45 15.08 -16.36
C THR A 257 -5.28 14.12 -16.55
N THR A 258 -4.49 13.89 -15.50
CA THR A 258 -3.34 12.98 -15.56
C THR A 258 -3.78 11.52 -15.65
N ALA A 259 -4.83 11.12 -14.93
CA ALA A 259 -5.36 9.76 -15.01
C ALA A 259 -5.86 9.42 -16.43
N PHE A 260 -6.59 10.34 -17.07
CA PHE A 260 -7.05 10.16 -18.45
C PHE A 260 -5.88 9.93 -19.42
N ARG A 261 -4.85 10.79 -19.40
CA ARG A 261 -3.68 10.65 -20.29
C ARG A 261 -2.94 9.35 -20.04
N CYS A 262 -2.75 8.99 -18.76
CA CYS A 262 -2.06 7.77 -18.37
C CYS A 262 -2.80 6.53 -18.88
N MET A 263 -4.10 6.42 -18.59
CA MET A 263 -4.92 5.29 -19.02
C MET A 263 -5.02 5.20 -20.55
N GLU A 264 -5.19 6.34 -21.24
CA GLU A 264 -5.19 6.41 -22.70
C GLU A 264 -3.88 5.87 -23.27
N THR A 265 -2.75 6.45 -22.88
CA THR A 265 -1.41 6.07 -23.39
C THR A 265 -1.10 4.60 -23.15
N LEU A 266 -1.41 4.09 -21.95
CA LEU A 266 -1.15 2.69 -21.61
C LEU A 266 -2.07 1.73 -22.39
N SER A 267 -3.34 2.09 -22.59
CA SER A 267 -4.28 1.25 -23.35
C SER A 267 -3.99 1.22 -24.85
N GLU A 268 -3.46 2.32 -25.41
CA GLU A 268 -3.00 2.37 -26.80
C GLU A 268 -1.76 1.49 -27.02
N ARG A 269 -0.87 1.47 -26.03
CA ARG A 269 0.36 0.67 -26.05
C ARG A 269 0.11 -0.81 -25.76
N PHE A 270 -0.84 -1.12 -24.88
CA PHE A 270 -1.16 -2.47 -24.43
C PHE A 270 -2.66 -2.70 -24.58
N ARG A 271 -3.08 -3.26 -25.72
CA ARG A 271 -4.49 -3.34 -26.12
C ARG A 271 -5.28 -4.28 -25.24
N LYS A 272 -4.64 -5.35 -24.77
CA LYS A 272 -5.22 -6.28 -23.78
C LYS A 272 -4.88 -5.81 -22.38
N SER A 273 -5.49 -4.69 -21.98
CA SER A 273 -5.23 -4.05 -20.69
C SER A 273 -6.44 -4.08 -19.75
N ILE A 274 -6.16 -4.10 -18.46
CA ILE A 274 -7.14 -3.93 -17.38
C ILE A 274 -6.52 -2.99 -16.36
N PHE A 275 -7.28 -2.00 -15.93
CA PHE A 275 -6.88 -1.05 -14.91
C PHE A 275 -7.66 -1.34 -13.63
N ILE A 276 -6.96 -1.64 -12.54
CA ILE A 276 -7.50 -1.78 -11.20
C ILE A 276 -7.01 -0.58 -10.39
N ILE A 277 -7.92 0.32 -10.03
CA ILE A 277 -7.58 1.59 -9.40
C ILE A 277 -8.23 1.63 -8.02
N CYS A 278 -7.42 1.77 -6.97
CA CYS A 278 -7.88 1.92 -5.61
C CYS A 278 -7.38 3.25 -5.04
N ASP A 279 -8.28 4.21 -4.88
CA ASP A 279 -7.88 5.56 -4.48
C ASP A 279 -8.96 6.25 -3.65
N LYS A 280 -8.59 7.37 -3.03
CA LYS A 280 -9.54 8.28 -2.41
C LYS A 280 -10.25 9.06 -3.49
N GLY A 281 -11.58 9.07 -3.47
CA GLY A 281 -12.32 9.72 -4.55
C GLY A 281 -13.83 9.70 -4.46
N THR A 282 -14.45 10.25 -5.50
CA THR A 282 -15.89 10.46 -5.65
C THR A 282 -16.42 9.69 -6.86
N SER A 283 -17.53 8.96 -6.70
CA SER A 283 -18.13 8.15 -7.77
C SER A 283 -19.52 8.61 -8.17
N THR A 284 -20.10 9.55 -7.44
CA THR A 284 -21.46 10.06 -7.68
C THR A 284 -21.47 11.59 -7.78
N ILE A 285 -22.52 12.15 -8.38
CA ILE A 285 -22.70 13.62 -8.42
C ILE A 285 -22.98 14.16 -7.02
N GLU A 286 -23.65 13.36 -6.19
CA GLU A 286 -23.98 13.66 -4.80
C GLU A 286 -22.73 13.82 -3.92
N ASP A 287 -21.60 13.20 -4.27
CA ASP A 287 -20.32 13.38 -3.60
C ASP A 287 -19.68 14.75 -3.90
N LEU A 288 -20.12 15.42 -4.97
CA LEU A 288 -19.53 16.66 -5.49
C LEU A 288 -20.26 17.93 -5.02
N VAL A 289 -21.33 17.81 -4.23
CA VAL A 289 -22.01 18.97 -3.65
C VAL A 289 -21.11 19.67 -2.61
N PRO A 290 -21.09 21.01 -2.52
CA PRO A 290 -20.09 21.77 -1.75
C PRO A 290 -19.88 21.37 -0.28
N PHE A 291 -20.92 20.86 0.40
CA PHE A 291 -20.80 20.44 1.81
C PHE A 291 -20.20 19.04 1.99
N ARG A 292 -20.04 18.27 0.90
CA ARG A 292 -19.38 16.95 0.86
C ARG A 292 -18.08 16.98 0.08
N ALA A 293 -18.01 17.83 -0.95
CA ALA A 293 -16.87 17.92 -1.84
C ALA A 293 -15.59 18.26 -1.07
N GLN A 294 -14.51 17.57 -1.44
CA GLN A 294 -13.21 17.73 -0.80
C GLN A 294 -12.23 18.40 -1.77
N GLY A 295 -11.46 19.36 -1.28
CA GLY A 295 -10.38 20.00 -2.03
C GLY A 295 -9.04 19.26 -1.87
N PRO A 296 -7.95 19.85 -2.38
CA PRO A 296 -6.60 19.39 -2.10
C PRO A 296 -6.32 19.38 -0.60
N VAL A 297 -5.71 18.30 -0.10
CA VAL A 297 -5.31 18.13 1.30
C VAL A 297 -3.83 17.78 1.38
N GLU A 298 -3.13 18.33 2.37
CA GLU A 298 -1.73 18.05 2.64
C GLU A 298 -1.56 17.10 3.83
N HIS A 299 -0.89 15.98 3.60
CA HIS A 299 -0.50 14.97 4.59
C HIS A 299 0.91 14.47 4.24
N GLY A 300 1.95 15.29 4.48
CA GLY A 300 3.32 15.04 4.03
C GLY A 300 3.51 15.16 2.50
N SER A 301 2.46 14.87 1.74
CA SER A 301 2.27 15.09 0.31
C SER A 301 0.88 15.70 0.06
N ILE A 302 0.67 16.28 -1.13
CA ILE A 302 -0.63 16.76 -1.59
C ILE A 302 -1.42 15.61 -2.20
N SER A 303 -2.65 15.45 -1.72
CA SER A 303 -3.66 14.55 -2.26
C SER A 303 -4.88 15.34 -2.72
N THR A 304 -5.48 14.92 -3.82
CA THR A 304 -6.71 15.46 -4.38
C THR A 304 -7.67 14.32 -4.64
N PRO A 305 -8.93 14.35 -4.16
CA PRO A 305 -9.87 13.25 -4.39
C PRO A 305 -9.98 12.95 -5.88
N VAL A 306 -9.85 11.68 -6.26
CA VAL A 306 -10.00 11.23 -7.63
C VAL A 306 -11.48 11.28 -8.01
N ASN A 307 -11.82 12.00 -9.07
CA ASN A 307 -13.18 11.99 -9.60
C ASN A 307 -13.40 10.72 -10.44
N PHE A 308 -13.71 9.61 -9.77
CA PHE A 308 -14.01 8.34 -10.41
C PHE A 308 -15.21 8.42 -11.33
N HIS A 309 -16.23 9.21 -11.00
CA HIS A 309 -17.37 9.46 -11.89
C HIS A 309 -16.92 9.98 -13.27
N ALA A 310 -15.95 10.90 -13.31
CA ALA A 310 -15.39 11.40 -14.57
C ALA A 310 -14.61 10.31 -15.32
N ILE A 311 -13.85 9.46 -14.62
CA ILE A 311 -13.14 8.29 -15.19
C ILE A 311 -14.11 7.26 -15.75
N GLY A 312 -15.18 6.93 -15.02
CA GLY A 312 -16.24 6.05 -15.49
C GLY A 312 -16.92 6.58 -16.75
N GLN A 313 -17.26 7.88 -16.80
CA GLN A 313 -17.79 8.48 -18.02
C GLN A 313 -16.80 8.45 -19.19
N TRP A 314 -15.54 8.79 -18.95
CA TRP A 314 -14.48 8.74 -19.96
C TRP A 314 -14.34 7.33 -20.55
N ALA A 315 -14.30 6.30 -19.69
CA ALA A 315 -14.18 4.91 -20.11
C ALA A 315 -15.42 4.44 -20.89
N ARG A 316 -16.63 4.73 -20.40
CA ARG A 316 -17.89 4.38 -21.10
C ARG A 316 -18.02 5.06 -22.46
N ASN A 317 -17.55 6.31 -22.59
CA ASN A 317 -17.53 7.02 -23.88
C ASN A 317 -16.57 6.39 -24.92
N LYS A 318 -15.67 5.51 -24.48
CA LYS A 318 -14.78 4.70 -25.32
C LYS A 318 -15.25 3.25 -25.45
N ASP A 319 -16.48 2.94 -25.04
CA ASP A 319 -17.06 1.60 -25.02
C ASP A 319 -16.32 0.59 -24.13
N TRP A 320 -15.61 1.08 -23.10
CA TRP A 320 -14.96 0.20 -22.13
C TRP A 320 -15.96 -0.37 -21.14
N GLN A 321 -15.66 -1.57 -20.65
CA GLN A 321 -16.34 -2.13 -19.48
C GLN A 321 -15.85 -1.45 -18.20
N VAL A 322 -16.79 -1.14 -17.31
CA VAL A 322 -16.56 -0.36 -16.09
C VAL A 322 -17.24 -1.03 -14.90
N TRP A 323 -16.45 -1.30 -13.86
CA TRP A 323 -16.93 -1.60 -12.51
C TRP A 323 -16.56 -0.44 -11.61
N GLU A 324 -17.58 0.24 -11.11
CA GLU A 324 -17.43 1.49 -10.35
C GLU A 324 -18.11 1.32 -9.00
N ASP A 325 -17.38 1.59 -7.93
CA ASP A 325 -17.89 1.55 -6.57
C ASP A 325 -18.66 2.85 -6.33
N THR A 326 -19.99 2.76 -6.40
CA THR A 326 -20.93 3.88 -6.22
C THR A 326 -21.57 3.90 -4.83
N GLU A 327 -21.19 3.00 -3.94
CA GLU A 327 -21.73 2.95 -2.58
C GLU A 327 -21.22 4.16 -1.76
N GLU A 328 -21.83 4.40 -0.60
CA GLU A 328 -21.31 5.39 0.34
C GLU A 328 -19.96 4.91 0.89
N ARG A 329 -18.95 5.77 0.76
CA ARG A 329 -17.57 5.53 1.17
C ARG A 329 -17.03 6.80 1.79
N ASP A 330 -16.22 6.66 2.83
CA ASP A 330 -15.59 7.82 3.45
C ASP A 330 -14.21 8.10 2.84
N TYR A 331 -13.50 7.05 2.42
CA TYR A 331 -12.09 7.19 2.08
C TYR A 331 -11.62 6.41 0.86
N LEU A 332 -12.03 5.17 0.63
CA LEU A 332 -11.46 4.31 -0.41
C LEU A 332 -12.49 3.77 -1.40
N ARG A 333 -12.16 3.83 -2.69
CA ARG A 333 -12.95 3.22 -3.78
C ARG A 333 -12.06 2.36 -4.66
N LEU A 334 -12.53 1.15 -4.98
CA LEU A 334 -11.85 0.20 -5.86
C LEU A 334 -12.63 0.08 -7.16
N ASN A 335 -12.07 0.54 -8.28
CA ASN A 335 -12.73 0.52 -9.59
C ASN A 335 -11.91 -0.26 -10.63
N ILE A 336 -12.60 -0.81 -11.62
CA ILE A 336 -11.99 -1.59 -12.71
C ILE A 336 -12.43 -1.01 -14.06
N TYR A 337 -11.49 -0.83 -14.97
CA TYR A 337 -11.74 -0.34 -16.32
C TYR A 337 -11.01 -1.19 -17.34
N THR A 338 -11.66 -1.55 -18.44
CA THR A 338 -10.99 -2.33 -19.51
C THR A 338 -11.60 -2.11 -20.90
N PRO A 339 -10.76 -1.98 -21.95
CA PRO A 339 -11.20 -2.04 -23.35
C PRO A 339 -11.58 -3.44 -23.83
N LEU A 340 -11.39 -4.49 -23.02
CA LEU A 340 -11.69 -5.86 -23.43
C LEU A 340 -13.21 -6.05 -23.60
N GLU A 341 -13.62 -6.76 -24.65
CA GLU A 341 -15.03 -7.09 -24.92
C GLU A 341 -15.46 -8.46 -24.35
N SER A 342 -14.61 -9.11 -23.56
CA SER A 342 -14.91 -10.41 -22.95
C SER A 342 -16.05 -10.31 -21.93
N LYS A 343 -16.84 -11.37 -21.75
CA LYS A 343 -17.86 -11.40 -20.69
C LYS A 343 -17.21 -11.78 -19.37
N PHE A 344 -17.26 -10.88 -18.39
CA PHE A 344 -16.58 -11.05 -17.11
C PHE A 344 -17.54 -11.43 -15.96
N ALA A 345 -18.21 -12.58 -16.09
CA ALA A 345 -19.24 -13.01 -15.13
C ALA A 345 -18.68 -13.40 -13.75
N ASN A 346 -17.44 -13.89 -13.67
CA ASN A 346 -16.78 -14.14 -12.39
C ASN A 346 -16.30 -12.82 -11.76
N VAL A 347 -15.81 -11.86 -12.55
CA VAL A 347 -15.53 -10.50 -12.06
C VAL A 347 -16.78 -9.84 -11.50
N ASP A 348 -17.92 -9.88 -12.22
CA ASP A 348 -19.19 -9.32 -11.75
C ASP A 348 -19.56 -9.84 -10.35
N ARG A 349 -19.43 -11.16 -10.17
CA ARG A 349 -19.74 -11.83 -8.90
C ARG A 349 -18.78 -11.43 -7.80
N GLU A 350 -17.48 -11.43 -8.09
CA GLU A 350 -16.44 -11.14 -7.11
C GLU A 350 -16.44 -9.67 -6.70
N TYR A 351 -16.57 -8.76 -7.67
CA TYR A 351 -16.70 -7.33 -7.42
C TYR A 351 -17.94 -7.00 -6.60
N SER A 352 -19.08 -7.62 -6.93
CA SER A 352 -20.31 -7.50 -6.13
C SER A 352 -20.14 -8.04 -4.70
N ARG A 353 -19.38 -9.13 -4.53
CA ARG A 353 -19.09 -9.70 -3.21
C ARG A 353 -18.26 -8.74 -2.36
N ILE A 354 -17.21 -8.15 -2.93
CA ILE A 354 -16.33 -7.17 -2.27
C ILE A 354 -17.16 -6.00 -1.75
N ASN A 355 -17.93 -5.35 -2.63
CA ASN A 355 -18.70 -4.16 -2.26
C ASN A 355 -19.85 -4.43 -1.28
N ARG A 356 -20.45 -5.62 -1.30
CA ARG A 356 -21.58 -5.96 -0.41
C ARG A 356 -21.17 -6.51 0.95
N THR A 357 -20.01 -7.17 1.05
CA THR A 357 -19.66 -7.97 2.23
C THR A 357 -18.69 -7.24 3.15
N LEU A 358 -17.57 -6.80 2.60
CA LEU A 358 -16.51 -6.10 3.32
C LEU A 358 -15.61 -5.44 2.27
N SER A 359 -15.88 -4.18 1.96
CA SER A 359 -15.06 -3.40 1.04
C SER A 359 -13.69 -3.07 1.65
N LEU A 360 -12.80 -2.51 0.84
CA LEU A 360 -11.50 -2.01 1.33
C LEU A 360 -11.69 -0.86 2.34
N ASP A 361 -12.70 -0.01 2.14
CA ASP A 361 -13.04 1.08 3.07
C ASP A 361 -13.60 0.54 4.39
N ASP A 362 -14.56 -0.39 4.32
CA ASP A 362 -15.16 -1.05 5.49
C ASP A 362 -14.10 -1.72 6.36
N TYR A 363 -13.12 -2.39 5.73
CA TYR A 363 -12.03 -3.05 6.44
C TYR A 363 -11.17 -2.04 7.22
N VAL A 364 -10.88 -0.87 6.66
CA VAL A 364 -10.10 0.16 7.36
C VAL A 364 -10.84 0.61 8.63
N TYR A 365 -12.16 0.77 8.57
CA TYR A 365 -12.99 1.09 9.75
C TYR A 365 -13.05 -0.04 10.76
N LEU A 366 -13.31 -1.27 10.30
CA LEU A 366 -13.37 -2.44 11.15
C LEU A 366 -12.06 -2.62 11.91
N ARG A 367 -10.91 -2.49 11.23
CA ARG A 367 -9.59 -2.57 11.87
C ARG A 367 -9.38 -1.45 12.89
N ARG A 368 -9.74 -0.20 12.58
CA ARG A 368 -9.67 0.92 13.54
C ARG A 368 -10.52 0.67 14.79
N SER A 369 -11.62 -0.09 14.67
CA SER A 369 -12.41 -0.47 15.84
C SER A 369 -11.69 -1.47 16.75
N TRP A 370 -10.83 -2.32 16.19
CA TRP A 370 -10.07 -3.31 16.97
C TRP A 370 -9.04 -2.69 17.92
N GLU A 371 -8.51 -1.50 17.59
CA GLU A 371 -7.63 -0.73 18.49
C GLU A 371 -8.32 -0.33 19.80
N LYS A 372 -9.65 -0.32 19.82
CA LYS A 372 -10.49 0.04 20.99
C LYS A 372 -10.84 -1.16 21.87
N LEU A 373 -10.43 -2.38 21.48
CA LEU A 373 -10.69 -3.58 22.28
C LEU A 373 -9.90 -3.54 23.58
N THR A 374 -10.51 -4.06 24.65
CA THR A 374 -9.89 -4.16 25.98
C THR A 374 -8.67 -5.06 25.95
N GLU A 375 -7.85 -5.05 27.02
CA GLU A 375 -6.68 -5.94 27.12
C GLU A 375 -7.05 -7.44 27.23
N ILE A 376 -8.31 -7.75 27.57
CA ILE A 376 -8.80 -9.12 27.76
C ILE A 376 -9.70 -9.49 26.58
N VAL A 377 -9.09 -10.03 25.53
CA VAL A 377 -9.80 -10.55 24.34
C VAL A 377 -9.51 -12.05 24.22
N PRO A 378 -10.54 -12.92 24.15
CA PRO A 378 -10.36 -14.35 23.95
C PRO A 378 -9.52 -14.67 22.70
N LEU A 379 -8.62 -15.65 22.80
CA LEU A 379 -7.73 -16.02 21.69
C LEU A 379 -8.48 -16.35 20.39
N ARG A 380 -9.66 -16.98 20.48
CA ARG A 380 -10.53 -17.28 19.33
C ARG A 380 -11.00 -16.03 18.58
N GLU A 381 -11.28 -14.94 19.30
CA GLU A 381 -11.70 -13.67 18.72
C GLU A 381 -10.52 -12.96 18.05
N ILE A 382 -9.34 -13.00 18.68
CA ILE A 382 -8.09 -12.50 18.08
C ILE A 382 -7.78 -13.26 16.77
N ILE A 383 -7.82 -14.59 16.79
CA ILE A 383 -7.61 -15.43 15.59
C ILE A 383 -8.63 -15.09 14.50
N SER A 384 -9.87 -14.76 14.87
CA SER A 384 -10.90 -14.37 13.89
C SER A 384 -10.57 -13.02 13.23
N CYS A 385 -10.12 -12.03 14.00
CA CYS A 385 -9.64 -10.76 13.47
C CYS A 385 -8.42 -10.95 12.55
N LEU A 386 -7.48 -11.80 12.96
CA LEU A 386 -6.31 -12.14 12.14
C LEU A 386 -6.71 -12.85 10.84
N LYS A 387 -7.69 -13.76 10.84
CA LYS A 387 -8.18 -14.38 9.60
C LYS A 387 -8.81 -13.36 8.66
N ILE A 388 -9.63 -12.44 9.19
CA ILE A 388 -10.27 -11.37 8.41
C ILE A 388 -9.23 -10.45 7.79
N SER A 389 -8.18 -10.07 8.54
CA SER A 389 -7.07 -9.27 8.00
C SER A 389 -6.17 -10.03 7.02
N SER A 390 -6.49 -11.29 6.70
CA SER A 390 -5.63 -12.19 5.94
C SER A 390 -4.26 -12.40 6.59
N TRP A 391 -4.22 -12.49 7.92
CA TRP A 391 -3.01 -12.68 8.74
C TRP A 391 -2.01 -11.53 8.54
N ASP A 392 -2.51 -10.30 8.64
CA ASP A 392 -1.73 -9.09 8.44
C ASP A 392 -0.71 -8.86 9.57
N PRO A 393 0.58 -8.62 9.27
CA PRO A 393 1.61 -8.40 10.29
C PRO A 393 1.32 -7.21 11.23
N LYS A 394 0.73 -6.12 10.74
CA LYS A 394 0.42 -4.95 11.57
C LYS A 394 -0.76 -5.24 12.51
N VAL A 395 -1.75 -6.00 12.03
CA VAL A 395 -2.84 -6.48 12.89
C VAL A 395 -2.33 -7.49 13.93
N PHE A 396 -1.36 -8.34 13.58
CA PHE A 396 -0.70 -9.22 14.54
C PHE A 396 -0.01 -8.44 15.66
N LEU A 397 0.81 -7.44 15.33
CA LEU A 397 1.47 -6.58 16.33
C LEU A 397 0.45 -5.88 17.24
N MET A 398 -0.62 -5.35 16.67
CA MET A 398 -1.72 -4.72 17.44
C MET A 398 -2.36 -5.66 18.47
N PHE A 399 -2.37 -6.97 18.20
CA PHE A 399 -2.89 -8.00 19.11
C PHE A 399 -1.80 -8.72 19.92
N TYR A 400 -0.52 -8.38 19.76
CA TYR A 400 0.60 -9.13 20.31
C TYR A 400 0.49 -9.33 21.84
N ASP A 401 0.36 -8.25 22.60
CA ASP A 401 0.26 -8.34 24.07
C ASP A 401 -0.99 -9.13 24.51
N LYS A 402 -2.10 -8.99 23.77
CA LYS A 402 -3.34 -9.72 24.03
C LYS A 402 -3.16 -11.22 23.78
N ILE A 403 -2.40 -11.60 22.75
CA ILE A 403 -2.05 -13.00 22.48
C ILE A 403 -1.20 -13.56 23.62
N ILE A 404 -0.15 -12.84 24.03
CA ILE A 404 0.73 -13.27 25.13
C ILE A 404 -0.06 -13.45 26.43
N ASN A 405 -0.92 -12.49 26.78
CA ASN A 405 -1.77 -12.59 27.97
C ASN A 405 -2.70 -13.81 27.93
N GLN A 406 -3.26 -14.15 26.76
CA GLN A 406 -4.09 -15.35 26.62
C GLN A 406 -3.29 -16.63 26.79
N LEU A 407 -2.09 -16.71 26.21
CA LEU A 407 -1.21 -17.87 26.33
C LEU A 407 -0.69 -18.07 27.77
N ASP A 408 -0.54 -16.98 28.53
CA ASP A 408 -0.07 -17.02 29.93
C ASP A 408 -1.18 -17.29 30.94
N SER A 409 -2.45 -17.06 30.56
CA SER A 409 -3.61 -17.24 31.46
C SER A 409 -3.97 -18.69 31.77
N GLY A 410 -3.41 -19.65 31.04
CA GLY A 410 -3.64 -21.08 31.24
C GLY A 410 -3.61 -21.90 29.96
N PRO A 411 -3.93 -23.21 30.03
CA PRO A 411 -3.91 -24.08 28.87
C PRO A 411 -4.87 -23.59 27.79
N SER A 412 -4.33 -23.39 26.59
CA SER A 412 -5.09 -23.00 25.41
C SER A 412 -5.66 -24.23 24.68
N ASP A 413 -6.81 -24.04 24.04
CA ASP A 413 -7.43 -25.03 23.16
C ASP A 413 -6.48 -25.41 22.02
N VAL A 414 -6.20 -26.70 21.86
CA VAL A 414 -5.27 -27.24 20.84
C VAL A 414 -5.64 -26.78 19.43
N SER A 415 -6.93 -26.70 19.11
CA SER A 415 -7.39 -26.24 17.79
C SER A 415 -7.08 -24.76 17.53
N GLN A 416 -7.07 -23.94 18.59
CA GLN A 416 -6.71 -22.52 18.51
C GLN A 416 -5.20 -22.37 18.35
N ILE A 417 -4.40 -23.17 19.04
CA ILE A 417 -2.94 -23.22 18.87
C ILE A 417 -2.56 -23.62 17.44
N GLU A 418 -3.18 -24.66 16.89
CA GLU A 418 -2.95 -25.09 15.50
C GLU A 418 -3.40 -24.05 14.46
N ALA A 419 -4.46 -23.29 14.75
CA ALA A 419 -4.88 -22.18 13.90
C ALA A 419 -3.89 -21.02 13.96
N LEU A 420 -3.41 -20.67 15.17
CA LEU A 420 -2.42 -19.62 15.39
C LEU A 420 -1.09 -19.98 14.73
N LYS A 421 -0.56 -21.19 14.94
CA LYS A 421 0.67 -21.70 14.31
C LYS A 421 0.65 -21.53 12.79
N ARG A 422 -0.42 -21.98 12.13
CA ARG A 422 -0.61 -21.80 10.68
C ARG A 422 -0.66 -20.32 10.28
N GLY A 423 -1.28 -19.48 11.11
CA GLY A 423 -1.34 -18.05 10.92
C GLY A 423 0.01 -17.34 11.02
N LEU A 424 0.81 -17.68 12.04
CA LEU A 424 2.15 -17.13 12.26
C LEU A 424 3.07 -17.41 11.07
N PHE A 425 2.92 -18.57 10.43
CA PHE A 425 3.64 -18.88 9.19
C PHE A 425 3.32 -17.86 8.08
N PHE A 426 2.04 -17.53 7.88
CA PHE A 426 1.64 -16.51 6.90
C PHE A 426 2.07 -15.10 7.28
N ILE A 427 2.03 -14.74 8.57
CA ILE A 427 2.51 -13.44 9.06
C ILE A 427 4.00 -13.29 8.76
N ARG A 428 4.79 -14.33 9.04
CA ARG A 428 6.23 -14.35 8.77
C ARG A 428 6.53 -14.16 7.29
N GLN A 429 5.83 -14.87 6.41
CA GLN A 429 5.99 -14.72 4.95
C GLN A 429 5.68 -13.32 4.44
N LYS A 430 4.79 -12.58 5.13
CA LYS A 430 4.33 -11.24 4.77
C LYS A 430 5.10 -10.12 5.46
N ASN A 431 6.06 -10.45 6.32
CA ASN A 431 6.79 -9.45 7.07
C ASN A 431 7.62 -8.58 6.10
N PHE A 432 7.27 -7.29 6.03
CA PHE A 432 7.89 -6.36 5.11
C PHE A 432 8.97 -5.48 5.77
N PHE A 433 9.16 -5.56 7.10
CA PHE A 433 10.18 -4.77 7.81
C PHE A 433 10.06 -3.26 7.61
N ASP A 434 8.83 -2.74 7.52
CA ASP A 434 8.52 -1.32 7.33
C ASP A 434 8.18 -0.56 8.62
N THR A 435 8.40 -1.20 9.78
CA THR A 435 8.10 -0.64 11.10
C THR A 435 9.28 -0.80 12.04
N GLU A 436 9.43 0.14 12.97
CA GLU A 436 10.34 -0.01 14.12
C GLU A 436 9.90 -1.17 15.04
N GLU A 437 8.61 -1.47 15.06
CA GLU A 437 8.08 -2.63 15.77
C GLU A 437 8.61 -3.94 15.15
N ASP A 438 9.24 -4.76 15.99
CA ASP A 438 9.91 -5.99 15.56
C ASP A 438 8.92 -7.17 15.50
N VAL A 439 8.29 -7.33 14.33
CA VAL A 439 7.41 -8.48 14.03
C VAL A 439 8.13 -9.81 14.25
N SER A 440 9.44 -9.90 13.97
CA SER A 440 10.18 -11.16 14.05
C SER A 440 10.41 -11.57 15.51
N PHE A 441 10.70 -10.61 16.38
CA PHE A 441 10.73 -10.83 17.83
C PHE A 441 9.37 -11.26 18.38
N ALA A 442 8.30 -10.59 17.96
CA ALA A 442 6.94 -10.92 18.37
C ALA A 442 6.55 -12.34 17.91
N LEU A 443 6.87 -12.71 16.67
CA LEU A 443 6.72 -14.08 16.15
C LEU A 443 7.51 -15.09 16.99
N GLY A 444 8.78 -14.80 17.28
CA GLY A 444 9.64 -15.67 18.08
C GLY A 444 9.07 -15.93 19.46
N THR A 445 8.52 -14.90 20.10
CA THR A 445 7.90 -15.01 21.42
C THR A 445 6.64 -15.87 21.37
N VAL A 446 5.75 -15.64 20.41
CA VAL A 446 4.52 -16.43 20.29
C VAL A 446 4.84 -17.88 19.94
N TYR A 447 5.76 -18.15 18.99
CA TYR A 447 6.20 -19.52 18.67
C TYR A 447 6.77 -20.25 19.89
N GLY A 448 7.62 -19.59 20.68
CA GLY A 448 8.19 -20.17 21.89
C GLY A 448 7.10 -20.54 22.91
N LYS A 449 6.12 -19.66 23.14
CA LYS A 449 4.99 -19.90 24.05
C LYS A 449 4.11 -21.07 23.64
N ILE A 450 4.00 -21.36 22.34
CA ILE A 450 3.21 -22.49 21.83
C ILE A 450 4.06 -23.77 21.61
N GLY A 451 5.33 -23.77 22.05
CA GLY A 451 6.20 -24.95 21.99
C GLY A 451 6.93 -25.18 20.66
N GLU A 452 6.92 -24.21 19.75
CA GLU A 452 7.56 -24.30 18.43
C GLU A 452 8.98 -23.72 18.46
N SER A 453 9.86 -24.32 19.27
CA SER A 453 11.20 -23.77 19.57
C SER A 453 12.08 -23.56 18.34
N SER A 454 11.97 -24.41 17.31
CA SER A 454 12.74 -24.25 16.07
C SER A 454 12.31 -23.02 15.26
N GLU A 455 11.00 -22.81 15.12
CA GLU A 455 10.45 -21.62 14.46
C GLU A 455 10.74 -20.35 15.28
N ALA A 456 10.65 -20.44 16.60
CA ALA A 456 11.00 -19.36 17.51
C ALA A 456 12.47 -18.93 17.33
N ALA A 457 13.41 -19.88 17.35
CA ALA A 457 14.82 -19.61 17.12
C ALA A 457 15.07 -18.97 15.74
N SER A 458 14.38 -19.45 14.71
CA SER A 458 14.48 -18.87 13.36
C SER A 458 14.00 -17.41 13.31
N ALA A 459 12.87 -17.10 13.96
CA ALA A 459 12.32 -15.76 14.03
C ALA A 459 13.19 -14.80 14.87
N TYR A 460 13.79 -15.27 15.97
CA TYR A 460 14.74 -14.45 16.74
C TYR A 460 16.04 -14.17 15.98
N ARG A 461 16.55 -15.12 15.19
CA ARG A 461 17.71 -14.85 14.31
C ARG A 461 17.37 -13.76 13.28
N GLU A 462 16.17 -13.83 12.70
CA GLU A 462 15.66 -12.80 11.78
C GLU A 462 15.52 -11.43 12.47
N SER A 463 15.01 -11.39 13.70
CA SER A 463 14.99 -10.18 14.53
C SER A 463 16.40 -9.58 14.70
N LEU A 464 17.37 -10.38 15.15
CA LEU A 464 18.74 -9.92 15.37
C LEU A 464 19.44 -9.43 14.09
N GLU A 465 19.17 -10.09 12.95
CA GLU A 465 19.72 -9.66 11.65
C GLU A 465 19.17 -8.31 11.21
N ARG A 466 17.89 -8.02 11.52
CA ARG A 466 17.17 -6.85 11.00
C ARG A 466 17.22 -5.64 11.93
N TYR A 467 17.08 -5.88 13.23
CA TYR A 467 16.95 -4.85 14.26
C TYR A 467 18.21 -4.72 15.14
N GLY A 468 19.20 -5.59 14.95
CA GLY A 468 20.49 -5.55 15.64
C GLY A 468 20.49 -6.28 16.98
N GLU A 469 21.58 -6.12 17.74
CA GLU A 469 21.74 -6.84 19.01
C GLU A 469 20.70 -6.38 20.06
N ASN A 470 19.91 -7.32 20.56
CA ASN A 470 19.00 -7.11 21.67
C ASN A 470 19.16 -8.23 22.71
N LEU A 471 19.34 -7.84 23.98
CA LEU A 471 19.57 -8.77 25.09
C LEU A 471 18.44 -9.80 25.25
N HIS A 472 17.18 -9.34 25.28
CA HIS A 472 16.02 -10.21 25.47
C HIS A 472 15.86 -11.20 24.31
N THR A 473 16.10 -10.71 23.08
CA THR A 473 16.05 -11.53 21.86
C THR A 473 17.12 -12.62 21.89
N LYS A 474 18.36 -12.28 22.22
CA LYS A 474 19.46 -13.25 22.34
C LYS A 474 19.21 -14.27 23.46
N PHE A 475 18.69 -13.82 24.60
CA PHE A 475 18.39 -14.71 25.72
C PHE A 475 17.32 -15.73 25.33
N ASN A 476 16.21 -15.27 24.74
CA ASN A 476 15.13 -16.15 24.27
C ASN A 476 15.58 -17.07 23.13
N LEU A 477 16.40 -16.58 22.20
CA LEU A 477 17.02 -17.41 21.16
C LEU A 477 17.82 -18.54 21.78
N ALA A 478 18.64 -18.26 22.79
CA ALA A 478 19.47 -19.26 23.42
C ALA A 478 18.66 -20.40 24.05
N LEU A 479 17.58 -20.06 24.77
CA LEU A 479 16.65 -21.03 25.34
C LEU A 479 16.00 -21.88 24.24
N CYS A 480 15.50 -21.24 23.18
CA CYS A 480 14.89 -21.94 22.05
C CYS A 480 15.87 -22.86 21.32
N LEU A 481 17.16 -22.52 21.25
CA LEU A 481 18.20 -23.36 20.66
C LEU A 481 18.46 -24.61 21.51
N ILE A 482 18.52 -24.47 22.83
CA ILE A 482 18.64 -25.60 23.75
C ILE A 482 17.44 -26.54 23.58
N ASP A 483 16.23 -25.99 23.60
CA ASP A 483 14.99 -26.77 23.49
C ASP A 483 14.81 -27.43 22.11
N SER A 484 15.30 -26.80 21.04
CA SER A 484 15.21 -27.32 19.67
C SER A 484 16.36 -28.25 19.27
N GLY A 485 17.21 -28.68 20.21
CA GLY A 485 18.27 -29.66 19.96
C GLY A 485 19.57 -29.07 19.41
N GLN A 486 19.79 -27.76 19.55
CA GLN A 486 21.04 -27.05 19.26
C GLN A 486 21.66 -26.47 20.55
N PRO A 487 21.92 -27.30 21.59
CA PRO A 487 22.31 -26.81 22.91
C PRO A 487 23.67 -26.11 22.92
N ASP A 488 24.63 -26.51 22.09
CA ASP A 488 25.96 -25.89 22.08
C ASP A 488 25.89 -24.41 21.66
N GLU A 489 25.13 -24.09 20.61
CA GLU A 489 24.94 -22.71 20.16
C GLU A 489 24.21 -21.88 21.21
N GLY A 490 23.16 -22.45 21.83
CA GLY A 490 22.42 -21.77 22.91
C GLY A 490 23.30 -21.50 24.14
N ILE A 491 24.10 -22.47 24.57
CA ILE A 491 25.00 -22.32 25.73
C ILE A 491 26.11 -21.30 25.45
N ILE A 492 26.66 -21.27 24.23
CA ILE A 492 27.61 -20.23 23.81
C ILE A 492 26.96 -18.86 23.95
N LEU A 493 25.74 -18.70 23.43
CA LEU A 493 25.02 -17.43 23.48
C LEU A 493 24.72 -16.98 24.93
N LEU A 494 24.30 -17.89 25.82
CA LEU A 494 24.10 -17.57 27.25
C LEU A 494 25.40 -17.14 27.93
N ASN A 495 26.52 -17.80 27.62
CA ASN A 495 27.82 -17.44 28.17
C ASN A 495 28.29 -16.06 27.69
N GLU A 496 28.08 -15.74 26.42
CA GLU A 496 28.34 -14.39 25.87
C GLU A 496 27.50 -13.33 26.56
N LEU A 497 26.20 -13.58 26.75
CA LEU A 497 25.31 -12.65 27.44
C LEU A 497 25.72 -12.44 28.89
N ARG A 498 26.06 -13.50 29.62
CA ARG A 498 26.55 -13.44 31.00
C ARG A 498 27.85 -12.64 31.11
N ALA A 499 28.77 -12.80 30.15
CA ALA A 499 30.02 -12.05 30.14
C ALA A 499 29.79 -10.54 29.87
N LYS A 500 28.84 -10.20 29.00
CA LYS A 500 28.47 -8.80 28.71
C LYS A 500 27.60 -8.16 29.81
N HIS A 501 26.81 -8.95 30.53
CA HIS A 501 25.85 -8.51 31.54
C HIS A 501 25.98 -9.33 32.84
N PRO A 502 27.08 -9.16 33.60
CA PRO A 502 27.34 -9.96 34.80
C PRO A 502 26.33 -9.72 35.94
N ASP A 503 25.60 -8.61 35.89
CA ASP A 503 24.60 -8.21 36.89
C ASP A 503 23.25 -8.94 36.71
N LEU A 504 23.05 -9.64 35.59
CA LEU A 504 21.83 -10.36 35.29
C LEU A 504 21.95 -11.84 35.70
N PRO A 505 20.88 -12.46 36.24
CA PRO A 505 20.89 -13.85 36.70
C PRO A 505 20.82 -14.84 35.53
N ILE A 506 21.83 -14.84 34.67
CA ILE A 506 21.94 -15.74 33.51
C ILE A 506 22.65 -17.04 33.96
N PRO A 507 22.01 -18.21 33.82
CA PRO A 507 22.58 -19.47 34.31
C PRO A 507 23.90 -19.81 33.60
N ALA A 508 24.85 -20.32 34.38
CA ALA A 508 26.12 -20.84 33.88
C ALA A 508 25.89 -22.23 33.30
N LEU A 509 26.02 -22.39 31.98
CA LEU A 509 25.91 -23.69 31.33
C LEU A 509 27.22 -24.04 30.63
N THR A 510 27.59 -25.31 30.66
CA THR A 510 28.80 -25.85 30.02
C THR A 510 28.40 -26.51 28.71
N PRO A 511 29.01 -26.18 27.55
CA PRO A 511 28.69 -26.82 26.27
C PRO A 511 28.83 -28.34 26.38
N LEU A 512 27.93 -29.09 25.74
CA LEU A 512 27.97 -30.56 25.80
C LEU A 512 29.18 -31.02 24.98
N ARG A 513 30.27 -31.34 25.67
CA ARG A 513 31.43 -31.96 25.02
C ARG A 513 30.99 -33.32 24.46
N ASN A 514 31.14 -33.49 23.15
CA ASN A 514 31.03 -34.73 22.39
C ASN A 514 30.94 -36.02 23.23
N GLY A 515 29.76 -36.65 23.19
CA GLY A 515 29.60 -38.09 23.39
C GLY A 515 29.33 -38.54 24.83
N ASN A 516 28.09 -39.00 25.04
CA ASN A 516 27.62 -39.82 26.15
C ASN A 516 27.52 -39.13 27.51
N GLU A 517 26.38 -38.51 27.79
CA GLU A 517 25.50 -38.89 28.90
C GLU A 517 24.19 -38.09 28.84
N GLN A 518 23.06 -38.79 28.77
CA GLN A 518 21.75 -38.22 28.99
C GLN A 518 21.60 -37.95 30.48
N GLU A 519 21.90 -36.75 30.94
CA GLU A 519 21.39 -36.27 32.22
C GLU A 519 20.38 -35.15 31.97
N ASN A 520 19.14 -35.40 32.41
CA ASN A 520 18.05 -34.43 32.46
C ASN A 520 18.48 -33.24 33.31
N VAL A 521 18.68 -32.08 32.69
CA VAL A 521 18.91 -30.81 33.39
C VAL A 521 17.60 -30.01 33.39
N PHE A 522 16.66 -30.40 34.26
CA PHE A 522 15.60 -29.52 34.79
C PHE A 522 15.14 -30.05 36.16
N GLN A 523 15.73 -29.50 37.23
CA GLN A 523 15.12 -29.35 38.55
C GLN A 523 15.26 -27.88 38.97
#